data_AF-A0A0C2GV68-F1
#
_entry.id   AF-A0A0C2GV68-F1
#
_cell.length_a   1.000
_cell.length_b   1.000
_cell.length_c   1.000
_cell.angle_alpha   90.00
_cell.angle_beta   90.00
_cell.angle_gamma   90.00
#
_symmetry.space_group_name_H-M   'P 1'
#
loop_
_entity.id
_entity.type
_entity.pdbx_description
1 polymer ?
#
loop_
_entity_poly.entity_id
_entity_poly.type
_entity_poly.pdbx_seq_one_letter_code
_entity_poly.pdbx_strand_id
1 'polypeptide(L)'
;MVTLDLVADADIYIDGTNNKVGTITIASTVVMVAQMRGNRLTGSAQITNLKLTDRTGSLGLPQDALDNLGNLGKELLQKLANDALQKGIAINIPTSGLGGLPINVINPEIRIIEHGLYIATDMTISPSLLGVGGGQC
;
A
#
# COMPACT_ATOMS: atom_id res chain seq x y z
N MET A 1 -8.96 8.29 2.74
CA MET A 1 -9.18 7.03 3.46
C MET A 1 -9.79 6.05 2.48
N VAL A 2 -9.25 4.83 2.40
CA VAL A 2 -9.75 3.77 1.51
C VAL A 2 -9.90 2.50 2.31
N THR A 3 -10.98 1.75 2.07
CA THR A 3 -11.18 0.42 2.66
C THR A 3 -10.90 -0.64 1.62
N LEU A 4 -10.14 -1.67 1.99
CA LEU A 4 -9.85 -2.83 1.17
C LEU A 4 -10.34 -4.08 1.87
N ASP A 5 -11.08 -4.89 1.14
CA ASP A 5 -11.44 -6.24 1.55
C ASP A 5 -10.54 -7.22 0.81
N LEU A 6 -9.83 -8.05 1.57
CA LEU A 6 -8.87 -9.04 1.09
C LEU A 6 -9.40 -10.42 1.43
N VAL A 7 -9.41 -11.29 0.43
CA VAL A 7 -9.68 -12.72 0.60
C VAL A 7 -8.56 -13.50 -0.08
N ALA A 8 -7.91 -14.37 0.68
CA ALA A 8 -6.84 -15.23 0.19
C ALA A 8 -7.03 -16.64 0.74
N ASP A 9 -6.57 -17.64 0.00
CA ASP A 9 -6.49 -19.02 0.47
C ASP A 9 -5.01 -19.40 0.65
N ALA A 10 -4.72 -20.06 1.77
CA ALA A 10 -3.40 -20.58 2.11
C ALA A 10 -3.48 -22.09 2.28
N ASP A 11 -2.73 -22.81 1.45
CA ASP A 11 -2.61 -24.26 1.55
C ASP A 11 -1.53 -24.64 2.55
N ILE A 12 -1.84 -25.58 3.45
CA ILE A 12 -0.92 -26.11 4.46
C ILE A 12 -0.45 -27.50 4.02
N TYR A 13 0.86 -27.72 4.10
CA TYR A 13 1.54 -28.95 3.75
C TYR A 13 2.34 -29.49 4.95
N ILE A 14 2.50 -30.81 5.04
CA ILE A 14 3.41 -31.43 6.02
C ILE A 14 4.85 -31.20 5.58
N ASP A 15 5.66 -30.65 6.48
CA ASP A 15 7.08 -30.39 6.24
C ASP A 15 7.84 -31.67 5.82
N GLY A 16 8.73 -31.54 4.85
CA GLY A 16 9.43 -32.66 4.23
C GLY A 16 8.59 -33.53 3.28
N THR A 17 7.32 -33.18 3.02
CA THR A 17 6.46 -33.86 2.05
C THR A 17 5.69 -32.87 1.17
N ASN A 18 5.12 -33.33 0.06
CA ASN A 18 4.16 -32.55 -0.75
C ASN A 18 2.70 -32.87 -0.39
N ASN A 19 2.46 -33.40 0.81
CA ASN A 19 1.12 -33.80 1.24
C ASN A 19 0.37 -32.58 1.80
N LYS A 20 -0.67 -32.15 1.10
CA LYS A 20 -1.59 -31.11 1.55
C LYS A 20 -2.46 -31.62 2.70
N VAL A 21 -2.47 -30.90 3.82
CA VAL A 21 -3.27 -31.22 5.01
C VAL A 21 -4.50 -30.35 5.19
N GLY A 22 -4.54 -29.18 4.57
CA GLY A 22 -5.73 -28.33 4.61
C GLY A 22 -5.56 -27.01 3.89
N THR A 23 -6.64 -26.23 3.90
CA THR A 23 -6.68 -24.89 3.30
C THR A 23 -7.29 -23.94 4.31
N ILE A 24 -6.57 -22.87 4.66
CA ILE A 24 -7.10 -21.77 5.45
C ILE A 24 -7.51 -20.64 4.52
N THR A 25 -8.78 -20.23 4.60
CA THR A 25 -9.24 -18.98 4.01
C THR A 25 -8.97 -17.84 4.99
N ILE A 26 -8.32 -16.80 4.50
CA ILE A 26 -7.95 -15.58 5.21
C ILE A 26 -8.81 -14.45 4.65
N ALA A 27 -9.72 -13.92 5.47
CA ALA A 27 -10.52 -12.75 5.12
C ALA A 27 -10.12 -11.57 6.01
N SER A 28 -9.79 -10.43 5.40
CA SER A 28 -9.31 -9.25 6.12
C SER A 28 -9.93 -7.98 5.56
N THR A 29 -10.29 -7.06 6.44
CA THR A 29 -10.68 -5.69 6.05
C THR A 29 -9.61 -4.74 6.55
N VAL A 30 -9.11 -3.88 5.65
CA VAL A 30 -8.00 -2.96 5.91
C VAL A 30 -8.42 -1.55 5.54
N VAL A 31 -8.28 -0.62 6.49
CA VAL A 31 -8.44 0.81 6.24
C VAL A 31 -7.07 1.42 6.02
N MET A 32 -6.88 2.02 4.85
CA MET A 32 -5.64 2.71 4.47
C MET A 32 -5.81 4.22 4.42
N VAL A 33 -4.79 4.93 4.90
CA VAL A 33 -4.65 6.37 4.76
C VAL A 33 -3.33 6.64 4.06
N ALA A 34 -3.37 7.28 2.90
CA ALA A 34 -2.19 7.65 2.14
C ALA A 34 -2.00 9.17 2.18
N GLN A 35 -0.75 9.61 2.21
CA GLN A 35 -0.35 11.02 2.26
C GLN A 35 0.96 11.22 1.48
N MET A 36 1.08 12.35 0.77
CA MET A 36 2.34 12.71 0.12
C MET A 36 3.25 13.44 1.11
N ARG A 37 4.53 13.06 1.16
CA ARG A 37 5.59 13.82 1.85
C ARG A 37 6.75 14.01 0.87
N GLY A 38 6.90 15.23 0.35
CA GLY A 38 7.84 15.49 -0.74
C GLY A 38 7.45 14.70 -1.99
N ASN A 39 8.39 13.90 -2.54
CA ASN A 39 8.15 13.01 -3.68
C ASN A 39 7.75 11.58 -3.28
N ARG A 40 7.46 11.32 -2.00
CA ARG A 40 7.12 9.97 -1.51
C ARG A 40 5.65 9.88 -1.15
N LEU A 41 4.98 8.85 -1.67
CA LEU A 41 3.68 8.41 -1.18
C LEU A 41 3.91 7.57 0.07
N THR A 42 3.53 8.09 1.23
CA THR A 42 3.58 7.37 2.50
C THR A 42 2.17 7.06 2.96
N GLY A 43 2.01 6.19 3.95
CA GLY A 43 0.70 5.96 4.51
C GLY A 43 0.72 5.16 5.80
N SER A 44 -0.47 4.87 6.29
CA SER A 44 -0.74 3.91 7.35
C SER A 44 -1.86 2.97 6.91
N ALA A 45 -1.81 1.75 7.44
CA ALA A 45 -2.84 0.75 7.31
C ALA A 45 -3.30 0.30 8.69
N GLN A 46 -4.60 0.16 8.87
CA GLN A 46 -5.22 -0.43 10.03
C GLN A 46 -6.03 -1.63 9.59
N ILE A 47 -5.67 -2.80 10.11
CA ILE A 47 -6.48 -4.00 9.90
C ILE A 47 -7.65 -3.86 10.87
N THR A 48 -8.88 -3.85 10.37
CA THR A 48 -10.09 -3.75 11.22
C THR A 48 -10.54 -5.14 11.65
N ASN A 49 -10.46 -6.10 10.75
CA ASN A 49 -10.81 -7.49 10.97
C ASN A 49 -9.81 -8.43 10.28
N LEU A 50 -9.51 -9.56 10.90
CA LEU A 50 -8.75 -10.66 10.31
C LEU A 50 -9.40 -11.97 10.76
N LYS A 51 -10.07 -12.66 9.83
CA LYS A 51 -10.74 -13.93 10.07
C LYS A 51 -10.01 -15.04 9.34
N LEU A 52 -9.70 -16.09 10.08
CA LEU A 52 -9.10 -17.32 9.57
C LEU A 52 -10.15 -18.41 9.64
N THR A 53 -10.35 -19.16 8.56
CA THR A 53 -11.33 -20.26 8.53
C THR A 53 -10.72 -21.45 7.83
N ASP A 54 -10.74 -22.61 8.48
CA ASP A 54 -10.39 -23.87 7.82
C ASP A 54 -11.51 -24.24 6.85
N ARG A 55 -11.23 -24.12 5.55
CA ARG A 55 -12.22 -24.29 4.49
C ARG A 55 -12.72 -25.73 4.39
N THR A 56 -11.85 -26.68 4.70
CA THR A 56 -12.13 -28.12 4.55
C THR A 56 -12.39 -28.81 5.88
N GLY A 57 -12.20 -28.12 7.01
CA GLY A 57 -12.29 -28.70 8.35
C GLY A 57 -11.24 -29.80 8.61
N SER A 58 -10.22 -29.88 7.75
CA SER A 58 -9.26 -30.98 7.71
C SER A 58 -8.09 -30.77 8.67
N LEU A 59 -7.90 -29.55 9.18
CA LEU A 59 -6.87 -29.22 10.15
C LEU A 59 -7.32 -29.55 11.58
N GLY A 60 -8.62 -29.78 11.80
CA GLY A 60 -9.18 -30.07 13.12
C GLY A 60 -9.03 -28.93 14.13
N LEU A 61 -8.73 -27.72 13.66
CA LEU A 61 -8.58 -26.54 14.50
C LEU A 61 -9.97 -25.96 14.82
N PRO A 62 -10.31 -25.76 16.10
CA PRO A 62 -11.55 -25.07 16.45
C PRO A 62 -11.48 -23.61 16.00
N GLN A 63 -12.61 -23.05 15.61
CA GLN A 63 -12.69 -21.66 15.14
C GLN A 63 -12.15 -20.67 16.19
N ASP A 64 -12.38 -20.92 17.48
CA ASP A 64 -11.85 -20.09 18.56
C ASP A 64 -10.31 -20.03 18.58
N ALA A 65 -9.63 -21.13 18.23
CA ALA A 65 -8.17 -21.14 18.12
C ALA A 65 -7.71 -20.32 16.91
N LEU A 66 -8.41 -20.44 15.78
CA LEU A 66 -8.15 -19.65 14.58
C LEU A 66 -8.40 -18.15 14.81
N ASP A 67 -9.44 -17.79 15.55
CA ASP A 67 -9.77 -16.40 15.88
C ASP A 67 -8.69 -15.79 16.80
N ASN A 68 -8.18 -16.56 17.77
CA ASN A 68 -7.04 -16.14 18.60
C ASN A 68 -5.76 -15.93 17.77
N LEU A 69 -5.47 -16.82 16.81
CA LEU A 69 -4.37 -16.63 15.86
C LEU A 69 -4.60 -15.41 14.97
N GLY A 70 -5.83 -15.13 14.58
CA GLY A 70 -6.22 -13.95 13.80
C GLY A 70 -5.93 -12.67 14.57
N ASN A 71 -6.28 -12.61 15.85
CA ASN A 71 -5.98 -11.45 16.69
C ASN A 71 -4.48 -11.22 16.86
N LEU A 72 -3.69 -12.29 17.08
CA LEU A 72 -2.23 -12.18 17.14
C LEU A 72 -1.62 -11.73 15.80
N GLY A 73 -2.07 -12.35 14.70
CA GLY A 73 -1.61 -12.05 13.36
C GLY A 73 -1.94 -10.62 12.95
N LYS A 74 -3.09 -10.09 13.36
CA LYS A 74 -3.54 -8.72 13.08
C LYS A 74 -2.51 -7.69 13.52
N GLU A 75 -1.99 -7.78 14.75
CA GLU A 75 -1.01 -6.81 15.27
C GLU A 75 0.32 -6.89 14.51
N LEU A 76 0.79 -8.11 14.27
CA LEU A 76 2.05 -8.35 13.55
C LEU A 76 1.97 -7.88 12.09
N LEU A 77 0.92 -8.26 11.38
CA LEU A 77 0.69 -7.87 9.98
C LEU A 77 0.46 -6.36 9.87
N GLN A 78 -0.27 -5.75 10.80
CA GLN A 78 -0.48 -4.31 10.81
C GLN A 78 0.86 -3.57 11.03
N LYS A 79 1.72 -4.05 11.93
CA LYS A 79 3.05 -3.45 12.13
C LYS A 79 3.89 -3.55 10.85
N LEU A 80 3.96 -4.73 10.24
CA LEU A 80 4.69 -4.95 8.99
C LEU A 80 4.17 -4.08 7.84
N ALA A 81 2.84 -3.97 7.69
CA ALA A 81 2.22 -3.14 6.68
C ALA A 81 2.54 -1.65 6.91
N ASN A 82 2.49 -1.17 8.15
CA ASN A 82 2.83 0.21 8.48
C ASN A 82 4.32 0.49 8.27
N ASP A 83 5.22 -0.42 8.65
CA ASP A 83 6.66 -0.26 8.42
C ASP A 83 6.98 -0.15 6.92
N ALA A 84 6.26 -0.90 6.07
CA ALA A 84 6.36 -0.80 4.62
C ALA A 84 5.77 0.52 4.07
N LEU A 85 4.57 0.90 4.50
CA LEU A 85 3.89 2.13 4.05
C LEU A 85 4.57 3.42 4.53
N GLN A 86 5.25 3.37 5.69
CA GLN A 86 6.04 4.49 6.20
C GLN A 86 7.31 4.73 5.41
N LYS A 87 7.98 3.66 4.94
CA LYS A 87 9.06 3.80 3.95
C LYS A 87 8.53 4.50 2.70
N GLY A 88 7.29 4.20 2.34
CA GLY A 88 6.58 4.82 1.24
C GLY A 88 7.15 4.46 -0.13
N ILE A 89 6.40 4.83 -1.17
CA ILE A 89 6.76 4.60 -2.57
C ILE A 89 7.30 5.92 -3.12
N ALA A 90 8.51 5.89 -3.69
CA ALA A 90 9.05 7.04 -4.40
C ALA A 90 8.26 7.24 -5.71
N ILE A 91 7.59 8.38 -5.83
CA ILE A 91 6.98 8.79 -7.08
C ILE A 91 8.08 9.49 -7.88
N ASN A 92 8.57 8.82 -8.92
CA ASN A 92 9.51 9.41 -9.86
C ASN A 92 8.77 10.40 -10.76
N ILE A 93 8.55 11.60 -10.23
CA ILE A 93 8.19 12.75 -11.06
C ILE A 93 9.51 13.23 -11.65
N PRO A 94 9.67 13.29 -12.99
CA PRO A 94 10.90 13.76 -13.62
C PRO A 94 11.06 15.27 -13.39
N THR A 95 11.55 15.64 -12.21
CA THR A 95 11.77 17.04 -11.81
C THR A 95 13.13 17.57 -12.28
N SER A 96 14.03 16.68 -12.72
CA SER A 96 15.40 17.07 -13.11
C SER A 96 16.16 15.93 -13.82
N GLY A 97 16.15 15.89 -15.15
CA GLY A 97 17.06 15.03 -15.95
C GLY A 97 16.61 14.74 -17.39
N LEU A 98 17.59 14.69 -18.32
CA LEU A 98 17.55 14.45 -19.78
C LEU A 98 16.14 14.30 -20.40
N GLY A 99 15.60 15.43 -20.85
CA GLY A 99 14.17 15.68 -21.09
C GLY A 99 13.55 16.62 -20.03
N GLY A 100 14.31 16.87 -18.95
CA GLY A 100 13.97 17.61 -17.75
C GLY A 100 13.35 18.97 -18.00
N LEU A 101 12.05 19.03 -17.78
CA LEU A 101 11.35 20.26 -17.45
C LEU A 101 11.69 20.55 -15.96
N PRO A 102 12.34 21.66 -15.61
CA PRO A 102 12.55 22.08 -14.24
C PRO A 102 11.24 22.61 -13.66
N ILE A 103 10.37 21.64 -13.38
CA ILE A 103 9.04 21.86 -12.83
C ILE A 103 9.08 21.55 -11.34
N ASN A 104 8.80 22.56 -10.54
CA ASN A 104 8.61 22.38 -9.10
C ASN A 104 7.13 22.05 -8.85
N VAL A 105 6.87 20.87 -8.30
CA VAL A 105 5.54 20.41 -7.89
C VAL A 105 5.13 21.14 -6.61
N ILE A 106 3.97 21.79 -6.62
CA ILE A 106 3.42 22.56 -5.50
C ILE A 106 2.02 22.02 -5.17
N ASN A 107 1.72 21.87 -3.88
CA ASN A 107 0.40 21.42 -3.38
C ASN A 107 -0.14 20.14 -4.07
N PRO A 108 0.62 19.02 -4.07
CA PRO A 108 0.11 17.80 -4.67
C PRO A 108 -1.08 17.22 -3.88
N GLU A 109 -2.21 17.01 -4.56
CA GLU A 109 -3.36 16.23 -4.08
C GLU A 109 -3.29 14.82 -4.67
N ILE A 110 -3.56 13.81 -3.83
CA ILE A 110 -3.62 12.41 -4.25
C ILE A 110 -4.99 11.85 -3.94
N ARG A 111 -5.57 11.13 -4.91
CA ARG A 111 -6.77 10.34 -4.72
C ARG A 111 -6.60 8.96 -5.31
N ILE A 112 -6.97 7.93 -4.54
CA ILE A 112 -7.11 6.59 -5.10
C ILE A 112 -8.47 6.56 -5.80
N ILE A 113 -8.45 6.21 -7.09
CA ILE A 113 -9.64 6.05 -7.93
C ILE A 113 -9.75 4.59 -8.34
N GLU A 114 -10.86 4.22 -9.00
CA GLU A 114 -11.05 2.87 -9.51
C GLU A 114 -9.86 2.46 -10.39
N HIS A 115 -9.15 1.40 -9.96
CA HIS A 115 -7.95 0.85 -10.61
C HIS A 115 -6.81 1.86 -10.90
N GLY A 116 -6.77 2.99 -10.19
CA GLY A 116 -5.79 4.04 -10.50
C GLY A 116 -5.40 4.91 -9.31
N LEU A 117 -4.25 5.57 -9.46
CA LEU A 117 -3.80 6.62 -8.57
C LEU A 117 -3.89 7.96 -9.30
N TYR A 118 -4.81 8.81 -8.87
CA TYR A 118 -4.93 10.18 -9.35
C TYR A 118 -3.99 11.09 -8.56
N ILE A 119 -3.17 11.86 -9.28
CA ILE A 119 -2.25 12.85 -8.71
C ILE A 119 -2.53 14.18 -9.41
N ALA A 120 -2.98 15.18 -8.66
CA ALA A 120 -3.10 16.56 -9.11
C ALA A 120 -2.06 17.41 -8.40
N THR A 121 -1.51 18.42 -9.07
CA THR A 121 -0.53 19.31 -8.47
C THR A 121 -0.46 20.61 -9.26
N ASP A 122 -0.15 21.70 -8.57
CA ASP A 122 0.32 22.92 -9.22
C ASP A 122 1.80 22.74 -9.60
N MET A 123 2.26 23.52 -10.59
CA MET A 123 3.64 23.48 -11.04
C MET A 123 4.20 24.88 -11.29
N THR A 124 5.42 25.13 -10.83
CA THR A 124 6.19 26.34 -11.17
C THR A 124 7.24 26.01 -12.21
N ILE A 125 7.25 26.79 -13.29
CA ILE A 125 8.25 26.74 -14.36
C ILE A 125 9.17 27.95 -14.21
N SER A 126 10.49 27.74 -14.22
CA SER A 126 11.44 28.85 -14.24
C SER A 126 11.34 29.65 -15.54
N PRO A 127 11.19 30.99 -15.53
CA PRO A 127 11.15 31.82 -16.74
C PRO A 127 12.38 31.66 -17.64
N SER A 128 13.53 31.32 -17.06
CA SER A 128 14.77 31.02 -17.80
C SER A 128 14.62 29.87 -18.79
N LEU A 129 13.65 28.97 -18.60
CA LEU A 129 13.35 27.86 -19.52
C LEU A 129 12.48 28.26 -20.70
N LEU A 130 11.73 29.34 -20.55
CA LEU A 130 10.89 29.90 -21.59
C LEU A 130 11.66 30.91 -22.45
N GLY A 131 12.99 31.00 -22.26
CA GLY A 131 13.84 31.99 -22.93
C GLY A 131 13.66 33.42 -22.44
N VAL A 132 12.90 33.63 -21.36
CA VAL A 132 12.66 34.95 -20.76
C VAL A 132 13.71 35.21 -19.68
N GLY A 133 14.98 35.17 -20.11
CA GLY A 133 16.14 35.46 -19.28
C GLY A 133 16.79 36.75 -19.73
N GLY A 134 16.34 37.88 -19.18
CA GLY A 134 17.11 39.13 -19.11
C GLY A 134 17.62 39.70 -20.44
N GLY A 135 16.73 40.27 -21.25
CA GLY A 135 17.12 41.42 -22.08
C GLY A 135 17.47 42.57 -21.13
N GLN A 136 18.77 42.76 -20.87
CA GLN A 136 19.28 43.97 -20.23
C GLN A 136 18.98 45.15 -21.16
N CYS A 137 18.21 46.12 -20.67
CA CYS A 137 18.29 47.49 -21.14
C CYS A 137 19.45 48.20 -20.42
#